data_AF-A0A847RTA1-F1
#
_entry.id   AF-A0A847RTA1-F1
#
_cell.length_a   1.000
_cell.length_b   1.000
_cell.length_c   1.000
_cell.angle_alpha   90.00
_cell.angle_beta   90.00
_cell.angle_gamma   90.00
#
_symmetry.space_group_name_H-M   'P 1'
#
loop_
_entity.id
_entity.type
_entity.pdbx_description
1 polymer ?
#
loop_
_entity_poly.entity_id
_entity_poly.type
_entity_poly.pdbx_seq_one_letter_code
_entity_poly.pdbx_strand_id
1 'polypeptide(L)'
;MPRSNVKHYIKSCMRIAMQLLLLLFAGLQLSAQLPTAQSIASKMKMGWNLGNTLEAICGENAWGGAVTQATIDAVKASGFNTVRLPVSWDCHSTNGVIDPAWMARVKEVVDYCMRDSLYVIVNIHWDNGWLENNVTPAAQQQVNAKQQNYWTQIANTFKNYNEHLLFASANEPAVNDATGMSVLLSYHQTFVNAVRATGGNNSSRTLIVQGPSTNIDKTNTLMNTLPTDPIANRLMMEIHYYDPSQFAIITQDESWGKMFYYWGANYHSSTDTYRNATWGEESYMDSELSLMKTKFIDKGIPVIIGEFAAVKRTLGPPSDQLLHEASRQHFYDYLVRSARAKGLIPIYWDINKQLYDRATGVILDQETISTLMQAAGNTPGYVRLANRATGLLADGIYRNTNGANAGQWANSGSDAQQWTVEAADGYVRLKNRATGLYLDGMGRTADGSVAGQWAFSSSYNQQWKLESTGSYIKLKNRATGLYLDGLGQTANGADLAQWSGSSSNNQQWTMTAVALPAAAMAATTTSASIAPSQANDLNVYPNPFTATFSVKADKQDKIESITIIDASGKIVETKAHPSASDLLSMGATLKTGSYIVVAKGRGWTKKSKVVKIIK
;
A
#
# COMPACT_ATOMS: atom_id res chain seq x y z
N MET A 1 74.33 3.51 -29.67
CA MET A 1 73.28 3.80 -28.67
C MET A 1 73.01 2.54 -27.85
N PRO A 2 73.02 2.57 -26.51
CA PRO A 2 73.01 1.36 -25.72
C PRO A 2 71.62 0.73 -25.68
N ARG A 3 71.55 -0.59 -25.91
CA ARG A 3 70.33 -1.43 -25.90
C ARG A 3 69.60 -1.49 -24.54
N SER A 4 70.09 -0.80 -23.50
CA SER A 4 69.51 -0.77 -22.16
C SER A 4 68.26 0.11 -22.04
N ASN A 5 68.05 1.08 -22.93
CA ASN A 5 66.94 2.04 -22.81
C ASN A 5 65.62 1.54 -23.42
N VAL A 6 65.66 0.59 -24.38
CA VAL A 6 64.46 0.13 -25.09
C VAL A 6 63.55 -0.73 -24.19
N LYS A 7 64.11 -1.60 -23.34
CA LYS A 7 63.32 -2.42 -22.41
C LYS A 7 62.63 -1.60 -21.32
N HIS A 8 63.23 -0.47 -20.91
CA HIS A 8 62.65 0.41 -19.91
C HIS A 8 61.48 1.22 -20.49
N TYR A 9 61.64 1.73 -21.72
CA TYR A 9 60.59 2.43 -22.45
C TYR A 9 59.39 1.52 -22.75
N ILE A 10 59.61 0.28 -23.19
CA ILE A 10 58.51 -0.65 -23.48
C ILE A 10 57.72 -0.99 -22.21
N LYS A 11 58.39 -1.21 -21.06
CA LYS A 11 57.70 -1.46 -19.78
C LYS A 11 56.94 -0.24 -19.28
N SER A 12 57.46 0.97 -19.48
CA SER A 12 56.78 2.21 -19.09
C SER A 12 55.57 2.48 -19.98
N CYS A 13 55.69 2.31 -21.31
CA CYS A 13 54.57 2.44 -22.24
C CYS A 13 53.49 1.38 -22.01
N MET A 14 53.86 0.13 -21.71
CA MET A 14 52.88 -0.91 -21.34
C MET A 14 52.17 -0.59 -20.01
N ARG A 15 52.87 -0.04 -19.01
CA ARG A 15 52.23 0.38 -17.75
C ARG A 15 51.29 1.55 -17.95
N ILE A 16 51.66 2.54 -18.75
CA ILE A 16 50.82 3.70 -19.07
C ILE A 16 49.61 3.27 -19.91
N ALA A 17 49.80 2.41 -20.92
CA ALA A 17 48.72 1.86 -21.73
C ALA A 17 47.75 1.01 -20.88
N MET A 18 48.26 0.22 -19.93
CA MET A 18 47.47 -0.60 -19.02
C MET A 18 46.73 0.24 -17.97
N GLN A 19 47.35 1.32 -17.47
CA GLN A 19 46.69 2.31 -16.60
C GLN A 19 45.61 3.11 -17.34
N LEU A 20 45.85 3.50 -18.60
CA LEU A 20 44.85 4.13 -19.46
C LEU A 20 43.70 3.15 -19.79
N LEU A 21 43.98 1.86 -20.01
CA LEU A 21 42.97 0.83 -20.20
C LEU A 21 42.12 0.62 -18.92
N LEU A 22 42.76 0.59 -17.75
CA LEU A 22 42.08 0.50 -16.45
C LEU A 22 41.23 1.75 -16.14
N LEU A 23 41.66 2.94 -16.58
CA LEU A 23 40.88 4.18 -16.48
C LEU A 23 39.72 4.22 -17.51
N LEU A 24 39.88 3.63 -18.70
CA LEU A 24 38.83 3.44 -19.70
C LEU A 24 37.74 2.45 -19.22
N PHE A 25 38.10 1.43 -18.44
CA PHE A 25 37.13 0.52 -17.80
C PHE A 25 36.55 1.05 -16.48
N ALA A 26 37.20 2.00 -15.80
CA ALA A 26 36.68 2.63 -14.59
C ALA A 26 35.61 3.71 -14.87
N GLY A 27 35.49 4.19 -16.11
CA GLY A 27 34.53 5.22 -16.53
C GLY A 27 33.22 4.69 -17.14
N LEU A 28 33.15 3.40 -17.46
CA LEU A 28 31.90 2.75 -17.86
C LEU A 28 31.21 2.25 -16.60
N GLN A 29 30.44 3.12 -15.93
CA GLN A 29 29.31 2.61 -15.16
C GLN A 29 28.44 1.84 -16.15
N LEU A 30 28.56 0.51 -16.15
CA LEU A 30 27.54 -0.38 -16.69
C LEU A 30 26.26 -0.06 -15.90
N SER A 31 25.48 0.90 -16.39
CA SER A 31 24.13 1.12 -15.89
C SER A 31 23.38 -0.18 -16.18
N ALA A 32 23.00 -0.90 -15.13
CA ALA A 32 22.20 -2.10 -15.29
C ALA A 32 20.91 -1.72 -16.05
N GLN A 33 20.64 -2.43 -17.15
CA GLN A 33 19.39 -2.26 -17.87
C GLN A 33 18.23 -2.52 -16.89
N LEU A 34 17.37 -1.52 -16.67
CA LEU A 34 16.22 -1.66 -15.79
C LEU A 34 15.25 -2.73 -16.32
N PRO A 35 14.43 -3.38 -15.46
CA PRO A 35 13.48 -4.41 -15.87
C PRO A 35 12.48 -3.93 -16.93
N THR A 36 11.83 -4.88 -17.61
CA THR A 36 10.78 -4.56 -18.59
C THR A 36 9.55 -3.95 -17.92
N ALA A 37 8.74 -3.23 -18.70
CA ALA A 37 7.47 -2.69 -18.22
C ALA A 37 6.57 -3.79 -17.64
N GLN A 38 6.52 -4.98 -18.25
CA GLN A 38 5.73 -6.12 -17.73
C GLN A 38 6.27 -6.62 -16.37
N SER A 39 7.59 -6.66 -16.19
CA SER A 39 8.20 -7.06 -14.92
C SER A 39 7.88 -6.07 -13.81
N ILE A 40 7.95 -4.77 -14.11
CA ILE A 40 7.55 -3.71 -13.16
C ILE A 40 6.05 -3.78 -12.86
N ALA A 41 5.21 -3.83 -13.89
CA ALA A 41 3.76 -3.91 -13.76
C ALA A 41 3.30 -5.11 -12.91
N SER A 42 3.97 -6.27 -13.03
CA SER A 42 3.65 -7.45 -12.22
C SER A 42 3.83 -7.23 -10.71
N LYS A 43 4.65 -6.26 -10.33
CA LYS A 43 4.93 -5.88 -8.95
C LYS A 43 4.05 -4.73 -8.47
N MET A 44 3.43 -3.96 -9.37
CA MET A 44 2.48 -2.89 -9.03
C MET A 44 1.09 -3.49 -8.80
N LYS A 45 0.53 -3.28 -7.61
CA LYS A 45 -0.74 -3.91 -7.21
C LYS A 45 -1.85 -2.90 -7.06
N MET A 46 -1.63 -1.90 -6.20
CA MET A 46 -2.60 -0.89 -5.86
C MET A 46 -1.86 0.41 -5.61
N GLY A 47 -2.26 1.46 -6.35
CA GLY A 47 -1.63 2.77 -6.28
C GLY A 47 -2.48 3.81 -5.58
N TRP A 48 -1.84 4.90 -5.20
CA TRP A 48 -2.46 6.09 -4.60
C TRP A 48 -1.91 7.34 -5.28
N ASN A 49 -2.77 8.29 -5.64
CA ASN A 49 -2.35 9.60 -6.15
C ASN A 49 -2.16 10.59 -5.01
N LEU A 50 -1.09 11.37 -5.09
CA LEU A 50 -0.93 12.59 -4.32
C LEU A 50 -1.63 13.76 -5.05
N GLY A 51 -2.96 13.70 -5.21
CA GLY A 51 -3.73 14.70 -5.97
C GLY A 51 -3.82 16.06 -5.27
N ASN A 52 -4.08 17.15 -5.96
CA ASN A 52 -4.12 18.52 -5.43
C ASN A 52 -2.95 18.90 -4.49
N THR A 53 -1.73 18.50 -4.81
CA THR A 53 -0.49 18.83 -4.08
C THR A 53 0.55 19.46 -5.01
N LEU A 54 1.35 18.65 -5.71
CA LEU A 54 2.46 19.14 -6.53
C LEU A 54 1.98 19.67 -7.88
N GLU A 55 0.77 19.33 -8.32
CA GLU A 55 0.12 19.92 -9.49
C GLU A 55 -0.64 21.21 -9.19
N ALA A 56 -0.83 21.54 -7.90
CA ALA A 56 -1.56 22.73 -7.52
C ALA A 56 -0.90 23.97 -8.14
N ILE A 57 -1.70 24.78 -8.84
CA ILE A 57 -1.17 25.80 -9.75
C ILE A 57 -0.35 26.84 -8.99
N CYS A 58 0.91 26.99 -9.40
CA CYS A 58 1.89 27.95 -8.86
C CYS A 58 2.26 27.75 -7.38
N GLY A 59 1.93 26.61 -6.75
CA GLY A 59 2.37 26.36 -5.39
C GLY A 59 1.73 25.15 -4.72
N GLU A 60 2.57 24.32 -4.09
CA GLU A 60 2.17 23.07 -3.42
C GLU A 60 1.06 23.25 -2.36
N ASN A 61 1.01 24.42 -1.72
CA ASN A 61 0.02 24.74 -0.69
C ASN A 61 -1.28 25.34 -1.22
N ALA A 62 -1.44 25.53 -2.55
CA ALA A 62 -2.57 26.25 -3.10
C ALA A 62 -3.90 25.50 -2.94
N TRP A 63 -3.90 24.16 -3.00
CA TRP A 63 -5.14 23.35 -2.93
C TRP A 63 -5.18 22.36 -1.76
N GLY A 64 -4.06 21.72 -1.42
CA GLY A 64 -4.04 20.62 -0.45
C GLY A 64 -2.96 20.68 0.60
N GLY A 65 -1.94 21.53 0.45
CA GLY A 65 -0.83 21.59 1.40
C GLY A 65 0.25 20.54 1.11
N ALA A 66 1.46 20.83 1.57
CA ALA A 66 2.63 19.99 1.34
C ALA A 66 2.52 18.60 1.99
N VAL A 67 3.08 17.59 1.31
CA VAL A 67 3.20 16.23 1.83
C VAL A 67 4.46 16.05 2.68
N THR A 68 4.38 15.19 3.69
CA THR A 68 5.50 14.81 4.56
C THR A 68 5.91 13.35 4.35
N GLN A 69 7.10 12.96 4.83
CA GLN A 69 7.50 11.55 4.85
C GLN A 69 6.47 10.69 5.62
N ALA A 70 5.98 11.18 6.77
CA ALA A 70 5.05 10.42 7.61
C ALA A 70 3.76 10.03 6.87
N THR A 71 3.30 10.88 5.95
CA THR A 71 2.15 10.56 5.08
C THR A 71 2.49 9.45 4.10
N ILE A 72 3.68 9.46 3.49
CA ILE A 72 4.13 8.39 2.60
C ILE A 72 4.33 7.07 3.36
N ASP A 73 4.88 7.13 4.58
CA ASP A 73 5.00 5.98 5.48
C ASP A 73 3.61 5.38 5.77
N ALA A 74 2.60 6.22 6.03
CA ALA A 74 1.23 5.80 6.26
C ALA A 74 0.60 5.17 5.02
N VAL A 75 0.80 5.76 3.83
CA VAL A 75 0.34 5.20 2.55
C VAL A 75 0.96 3.81 2.33
N LYS A 76 2.26 3.66 2.58
CA LYS A 76 2.95 2.36 2.51
C LYS A 76 2.39 1.37 3.53
N ALA A 77 2.23 1.78 4.79
CA ALA A 77 1.75 0.95 5.89
C ALA A 77 0.32 0.46 5.66
N SER A 78 -0.51 1.26 4.99
CA SER A 78 -1.86 0.87 4.56
C SER A 78 -1.86 -0.22 3.50
N GLY A 79 -0.76 -0.46 2.79
CA GLY A 79 -0.61 -1.55 1.82
C GLY A 79 -0.54 -1.09 0.35
N PHE A 80 -0.59 0.22 0.07
CA PHE A 80 -0.30 0.74 -1.26
C PHE A 80 1.17 0.46 -1.60
N ASN A 81 1.43 0.17 -2.88
CA ASN A 81 2.79 -0.10 -3.34
C ASN A 81 3.22 0.72 -4.56
N THR A 82 2.33 1.61 -5.02
CA THR A 82 2.59 2.59 -6.07
C THR A 82 2.07 3.96 -5.61
N VAL A 83 2.81 5.02 -5.89
CA VAL A 83 2.38 6.41 -5.72
C VAL A 83 2.47 7.12 -7.06
N ARG A 84 1.40 7.77 -7.49
CA ARG A 84 1.40 8.68 -8.63
C ARG A 84 1.48 10.12 -8.09
N LEU A 85 2.41 10.88 -8.64
CA LEU A 85 2.67 12.28 -8.32
C LEU A 85 2.26 13.12 -9.52
N PRO A 86 1.03 13.66 -9.53
CA PRO A 86 0.67 14.80 -10.37
C PRO A 86 1.61 15.98 -10.10
N VAL A 87 2.24 16.56 -11.12
CA VAL A 87 3.14 17.72 -10.95
C VAL A 87 2.89 18.79 -12.00
N SER A 88 2.85 20.05 -11.58
CA SER A 88 2.86 21.23 -12.45
C SER A 88 4.30 21.75 -12.57
N TRP A 89 4.70 22.18 -13.76
CA TRP A 89 6.09 22.54 -14.06
C TRP A 89 6.18 23.88 -14.76
N ASP A 90 5.25 24.19 -15.67
CA ASP A 90 5.27 25.40 -16.51
C ASP A 90 5.19 26.66 -15.66
N CYS A 91 4.30 26.67 -14.66
CA CYS A 91 4.15 27.77 -13.71
C CYS A 91 5.33 27.93 -12.74
N HIS A 92 6.20 26.92 -12.64
CA HIS A 92 7.45 26.95 -11.89
C HIS A 92 8.67 27.14 -12.80
N SER A 93 8.46 27.65 -14.02
CA SER A 93 9.53 27.88 -14.98
C SER A 93 9.64 29.35 -15.37
N THR A 94 10.85 29.78 -15.71
CA THR A 94 11.11 31.10 -16.31
C THR A 94 11.94 30.90 -17.56
N ASN A 95 11.45 31.40 -18.72
CA ASN A 95 12.10 31.24 -20.02
C ASN A 95 12.46 29.78 -20.35
N GLY A 96 11.59 28.84 -19.94
CA GLY A 96 11.79 27.41 -20.15
C GLY A 96 12.73 26.73 -19.16
N VAL A 97 13.31 27.42 -18.17
CA VAL A 97 14.11 26.81 -17.12
C VAL A 97 13.24 26.57 -15.89
N ILE A 98 13.12 25.32 -15.45
CA ILE A 98 12.38 24.95 -14.24
C ILE A 98 13.16 25.48 -13.03
N ASP A 99 12.48 26.13 -12.10
CA ASP A 99 13.05 26.63 -10.85
C ASP A 99 13.79 25.49 -10.12
N PRO A 100 15.11 25.62 -9.86
CA PRO A 100 15.87 24.61 -9.14
C PRO A 100 15.28 24.26 -7.76
N ALA A 101 14.65 25.22 -7.06
CA ALA A 101 14.02 24.96 -5.78
C ALA A 101 12.77 24.06 -5.94
N TRP A 102 12.00 24.29 -7.00
CA TRP A 102 10.85 23.44 -7.33
C TRP A 102 11.27 22.03 -7.73
N MET A 103 12.27 21.91 -8.61
CA MET A 103 12.84 20.62 -9.00
C MET A 103 13.36 19.85 -7.77
N ALA A 104 14.04 20.53 -6.84
CA ALA A 104 14.52 19.94 -5.59
C ALA A 104 13.36 19.47 -4.69
N ARG A 105 12.27 20.24 -4.61
CA ARG A 105 11.08 19.85 -3.83
C ARG A 105 10.39 18.62 -4.41
N VAL A 106 10.18 18.57 -5.73
CA VAL A 106 9.61 17.36 -6.37
C VAL A 106 10.52 16.15 -6.13
N LYS A 107 11.85 16.35 -6.24
CA LYS A 107 12.83 15.31 -5.94
C LYS A 107 12.74 14.81 -4.49
N GLU A 108 12.56 15.70 -3.53
CA GLU A 108 12.37 15.33 -2.13
C GLU A 108 11.13 14.43 -1.93
N VAL A 109 10.00 14.75 -2.57
CA VAL A 109 8.79 13.90 -2.49
C VAL A 109 8.98 12.55 -3.19
N VAL A 110 9.70 12.51 -4.30
CA VAL A 110 10.11 11.23 -4.92
C VAL A 110 10.99 10.44 -3.95
N ASP A 111 11.96 11.08 -3.29
CA ASP A 111 12.84 10.45 -2.30
C ASP A 111 12.07 9.89 -1.10
N TYR A 112 10.94 10.52 -0.73
CA TYR A 112 10.08 9.98 0.31
C TYR A 112 9.53 8.61 -0.06
N CYS A 113 9.03 8.49 -1.28
CA CYS A 113 8.48 7.25 -1.80
C CYS A 113 9.56 6.18 -2.03
N MET A 114 10.77 6.60 -2.45
CA MET A 114 11.90 5.67 -2.64
C MET A 114 12.35 5.04 -1.33
N ARG A 115 12.37 5.80 -0.22
CA ARG A 115 12.70 5.26 1.12
C ARG A 115 11.78 4.12 1.54
N ASP A 116 10.53 4.17 1.12
CA ASP A 116 9.51 3.15 1.40
C ASP A 116 9.40 2.05 0.33
N SER A 117 10.33 2.06 -0.63
CA SER A 117 10.35 1.12 -1.75
C SER A 117 9.01 1.08 -2.49
N LEU A 118 8.35 2.23 -2.64
CA LEU A 118 7.15 2.40 -3.46
C LEU A 118 7.57 2.54 -4.93
N TYR A 119 6.73 2.06 -5.85
CA TYR A 119 6.82 2.53 -7.25
C TYR A 119 6.31 3.96 -7.31
N VAL A 120 6.94 4.81 -8.10
CA VAL A 120 6.63 6.24 -8.19
C VAL A 120 6.44 6.62 -9.64
N ILE A 121 5.31 7.26 -9.95
CA ILE A 121 5.03 7.80 -11.28
C ILE A 121 5.06 9.31 -11.18
N VAL A 122 5.96 9.96 -11.92
CA VAL A 122 5.99 11.42 -12.05
C VAL A 122 5.48 11.80 -13.44
N ASN A 123 4.57 12.77 -13.54
CA ASN A 123 4.04 13.25 -14.81
C ASN A 123 4.33 14.75 -15.03
N ILE A 124 3.88 15.25 -16.18
CA ILE A 124 3.44 16.63 -16.32
C ILE A 124 1.91 16.58 -16.30
N HIS A 125 1.30 17.20 -15.30
CA HIS A 125 -0.16 17.17 -15.12
C HIS A 125 -0.87 18.18 -16.03
N TRP A 126 -2.11 18.60 -15.71
CA TRP A 126 -2.82 19.63 -16.48
C TRP A 126 -1.96 20.88 -16.72
N ASP A 127 -1.27 21.36 -15.67
CA ASP A 127 -0.23 22.39 -15.75
C ASP A 127 -0.69 23.66 -16.51
N ASN A 128 -1.86 24.19 -16.15
CA ASN A 128 -2.53 25.31 -16.86
C ASN A 128 -2.85 25.04 -18.35
N GLY A 129 -2.88 23.79 -18.78
CA GLY A 129 -3.41 23.38 -20.07
C GLY A 129 -2.48 23.61 -21.26
N TRP A 130 -1.21 23.98 -21.04
CA TRP A 130 -0.29 24.32 -22.14
C TRP A 130 -0.10 23.17 -23.14
N LEU A 131 -0.15 21.92 -22.68
CA LEU A 131 -0.23 20.72 -23.51
C LEU A 131 -1.66 20.18 -23.54
N GLU A 132 -2.27 20.00 -22.37
CA GLU A 132 -3.50 19.24 -22.21
C GLU A 132 -4.67 19.80 -23.02
N ASN A 133 -4.78 21.13 -23.15
CA ASN A 133 -5.83 21.78 -23.94
C ASN A 133 -5.37 22.20 -25.34
N ASN A 134 -4.15 21.84 -25.74
CA ASN A 134 -3.48 22.31 -26.95
C ASN A 134 -3.01 21.16 -27.84
N VAL A 135 -3.85 20.13 -27.99
CA VAL A 135 -3.58 18.97 -28.85
C VAL A 135 -4.07 19.22 -30.28
N THR A 136 -3.50 20.24 -30.92
CA THR A 136 -3.91 20.70 -32.26
C THR A 136 -2.69 20.90 -33.17
N PRO A 137 -2.85 20.83 -34.51
CA PRO A 137 -1.75 21.08 -35.45
C PRO A 137 -1.10 22.46 -35.27
N ALA A 138 -1.90 23.48 -34.94
CA ALA A 138 -1.41 24.85 -34.74
C ALA A 138 -0.48 24.96 -33.52
N ALA A 139 -0.78 24.24 -32.44
CA ALA A 139 0.04 24.23 -31.23
C ALA A 139 1.17 23.18 -31.27
N GLN A 140 1.16 22.28 -32.25
CA GLN A 140 2.01 21.10 -32.27
C GLN A 140 3.51 21.41 -32.14
N GLN A 141 4.01 22.42 -32.86
CA GLN A 141 5.43 22.77 -32.84
C GLN A 141 5.85 23.33 -31.47
N GLN A 142 5.08 24.27 -30.93
CA GLN A 142 5.39 24.93 -29.66
C GLN A 142 5.27 23.96 -28.47
N VAL A 143 4.27 23.09 -28.47
CA VAL A 143 4.06 22.09 -27.42
C VAL A 143 5.15 21.04 -27.45
N ASN A 144 5.55 20.54 -28.63
CA ASN A 144 6.69 19.62 -28.74
C ASN A 144 7.99 20.26 -28.22
N ALA A 145 8.29 21.51 -28.57
CA ALA A 145 9.49 22.19 -28.09
C ALA A 145 9.51 22.31 -26.56
N LYS A 146 8.39 22.70 -25.95
CA LYS A 146 8.25 22.81 -24.48
C LYS A 146 8.31 21.43 -23.80
N GLN A 147 7.64 20.42 -24.35
CA GLN A 147 7.67 19.03 -23.88
C GLN A 147 9.10 18.47 -23.90
N GLN A 148 9.85 18.66 -24.99
CA GLN A 148 11.25 18.25 -25.08
C GLN A 148 12.10 18.92 -24.00
N ASN A 149 11.94 20.23 -23.83
CA ASN A 149 12.72 21.02 -22.88
C ASN A 149 12.49 20.59 -21.43
N TYR A 150 11.22 20.49 -20.98
CA TYR A 150 10.90 20.10 -19.60
C TYR A 150 11.30 18.67 -19.31
N TRP A 151 10.99 17.72 -20.20
CA TRP A 151 11.37 16.33 -19.98
C TRP A 151 12.89 16.12 -19.99
N THR A 152 13.65 16.93 -20.72
CA THR A 152 15.12 16.88 -20.64
C THR A 152 15.62 17.27 -19.25
N GLN A 153 15.06 18.34 -18.66
CA GLN A 153 15.45 18.79 -17.31
C GLN A 153 15.01 17.80 -16.21
N ILE A 154 13.77 17.33 -16.29
CA ILE A 154 13.20 16.33 -15.36
C ILE A 154 14.01 15.04 -15.45
N ALA A 155 14.18 14.48 -16.64
CA ALA A 155 14.90 13.22 -16.83
C ALA A 155 16.36 13.30 -16.34
N ASN A 156 17.08 14.41 -16.58
CA ASN A 156 18.44 14.58 -16.08
C ASN A 156 18.51 14.58 -14.54
N THR A 157 17.58 15.27 -13.87
CA THR A 157 17.51 15.30 -12.40
C THR A 157 17.33 13.90 -11.81
N PHE A 158 16.45 13.11 -12.43
CA PHE A 158 16.06 11.79 -11.95
C PHE A 158 16.84 10.63 -12.61
N LYS A 159 17.91 10.93 -13.35
CA LYS A 159 18.64 9.98 -14.21
C LYS A 159 19.15 8.74 -13.49
N ASN A 160 19.54 8.86 -12.22
CA ASN A 160 20.19 7.79 -11.46
C ASN A 160 19.22 6.97 -10.60
N TYR A 161 17.92 7.29 -10.58
CA TYR A 161 16.93 6.50 -9.86
C TYR A 161 16.76 5.12 -10.50
N ASN A 162 16.49 4.11 -9.68
CA ASN A 162 16.30 2.72 -10.13
C ASN A 162 14.93 2.53 -10.80
N GLU A 163 14.51 1.28 -10.97
CA GLU A 163 13.26 0.90 -11.63
C GLU A 163 11.99 1.27 -10.88
N HIS A 164 12.09 1.73 -9.63
CA HIS A 164 10.92 2.19 -8.89
C HIS A 164 10.39 3.51 -9.44
N LEU A 165 11.20 4.32 -10.13
CA LEU A 165 10.74 5.57 -10.75
C LEU A 165 10.33 5.37 -12.21
N LEU A 166 9.09 5.73 -12.53
CA LEU A 166 8.51 5.76 -13.86
C LEU A 166 8.14 7.19 -14.23
N PHE A 167 8.08 7.48 -15.53
CA PHE A 167 7.62 8.78 -16.04
C PHE A 167 6.37 8.62 -16.90
N ALA A 168 5.38 9.48 -16.67
CA ALA A 168 4.15 9.56 -17.46
C ALA A 168 4.14 10.84 -18.30
N SER A 169 4.02 10.72 -19.62
CA SER A 169 4.22 11.81 -20.58
C SER A 169 3.35 13.06 -20.34
N ALA A 170 2.11 12.86 -19.91
CA ALA A 170 1.06 13.86 -19.77
C ALA A 170 0.02 13.35 -18.75
N ASN A 171 -1.14 14.00 -18.69
CA ASN A 171 -2.25 13.64 -17.82
C ASN A 171 -3.54 13.29 -18.60
N GLU A 172 -4.37 14.27 -18.99
CA GLU A 172 -5.64 14.02 -19.68
C GLU A 172 -5.71 14.76 -21.05
N PRO A 173 -4.80 14.50 -21.99
CA PRO A 173 -4.68 15.28 -23.24
C PRO A 173 -5.99 15.33 -24.02
N ALA A 174 -6.56 16.52 -24.20
CA ALA A 174 -7.88 16.73 -24.78
C ALA A 174 -7.89 16.45 -26.28
N VAL A 175 -8.31 15.23 -26.64
CA VAL A 175 -8.36 14.71 -28.01
C VAL A 175 -9.76 14.14 -28.27
N ASN A 176 -10.31 14.48 -29.43
CA ASN A 176 -11.66 14.04 -29.84
C ASN A 176 -11.68 13.33 -31.20
N ASP A 177 -10.58 13.39 -31.97
CA ASP A 177 -10.52 12.84 -33.32
C ASP A 177 -9.12 12.31 -33.69
N ALA A 178 -9.01 11.74 -34.90
CA ALA A 178 -7.77 11.16 -35.40
C ALA A 178 -6.66 12.21 -35.62
N THR A 179 -7.02 13.46 -35.93
CA THR A 179 -6.05 14.56 -36.12
C THR A 179 -5.39 14.91 -34.80
N GLY A 180 -6.19 15.11 -33.74
CA GLY A 180 -5.69 15.31 -32.39
C GLY A 180 -4.88 14.12 -31.89
N MET A 181 -5.29 12.89 -32.21
CA MET A 181 -4.52 11.69 -31.83
C MET A 181 -3.14 11.65 -32.51
N SER A 182 -3.04 12.03 -33.78
CA SER A 182 -1.75 12.15 -34.49
C SER A 182 -0.83 13.19 -33.83
N VAL A 183 -1.39 14.34 -33.44
CA VAL A 183 -0.66 15.38 -32.69
C VAL A 183 -0.21 14.85 -31.33
N LEU A 184 -1.07 14.15 -30.59
CA LEU A 184 -0.74 13.55 -29.30
C LEU A 184 0.40 12.52 -29.40
N LEU A 185 0.39 11.67 -30.43
CA LEU A 185 1.48 10.73 -30.69
C LEU A 185 2.82 11.45 -30.90
N SER A 186 2.81 12.64 -31.52
CA SER A 186 4.03 13.44 -31.63
C SER A 186 4.54 13.93 -30.27
N TYR A 187 3.64 14.33 -29.36
CA TYR A 187 4.00 14.76 -28.01
C TYR A 187 4.61 13.62 -27.20
N HIS A 188 4.00 12.42 -27.28
CA HIS A 188 4.54 11.22 -26.64
C HIS A 188 5.88 10.78 -27.23
N GLN A 189 6.05 10.86 -28.56
CA GLN A 189 7.33 10.54 -29.19
C GLN A 189 8.43 11.52 -28.75
N THR A 190 8.11 12.82 -28.66
CA THR A 190 9.03 13.84 -28.16
C THR A 190 9.44 13.59 -26.72
N PHE A 191 8.49 13.22 -25.86
CA PHE A 191 8.77 12.78 -24.49
C PHE A 191 9.72 11.58 -24.43
N VAL A 192 9.42 10.50 -25.16
CA VAL A 192 10.28 9.30 -25.20
C VAL A 192 11.68 9.66 -25.66
N ASN A 193 11.81 10.44 -26.74
CA ASN A 193 13.10 10.88 -27.26
C ASN A 193 13.89 11.72 -26.24
N ALA A 194 13.24 12.69 -25.59
CA ALA A 194 13.86 13.56 -24.59
C ALA A 194 14.39 12.75 -23.41
N VAL A 195 13.60 11.82 -22.87
CA VAL A 195 14.02 10.97 -21.75
C VAL A 195 15.18 10.06 -22.17
N ARG A 196 15.07 9.35 -23.29
CA ARG A 196 16.09 8.40 -23.76
C ARG A 196 17.42 9.09 -24.06
N ALA A 197 17.38 10.30 -24.62
CA ALA A 197 18.57 11.10 -24.93
C ALA A 197 19.44 11.43 -23.70
N THR A 198 18.86 11.44 -22.49
CA THR A 198 19.63 11.68 -21.26
C THR A 198 20.52 10.50 -20.84
N GLY A 199 20.32 9.29 -21.37
CA GLY A 199 21.13 8.11 -21.07
C GLY A 199 21.05 7.62 -19.61
N GLY A 200 22.04 6.86 -19.15
CA GLY A 200 22.01 6.25 -17.80
C GLY A 200 20.82 5.31 -17.63
N ASN A 201 20.17 5.29 -16.46
CA ASN A 201 18.98 4.46 -16.24
C ASN A 201 17.80 4.90 -17.10
N ASN A 202 17.75 6.16 -17.55
CA ASN A 202 16.70 6.64 -18.46
C ASN A 202 16.75 5.99 -19.84
N SER A 203 17.88 5.37 -20.22
CA SER A 203 17.96 4.55 -21.46
C SER A 203 17.05 3.33 -21.44
N SER A 204 16.63 2.87 -20.24
CA SER A 204 15.80 1.67 -20.06
C SER A 204 14.68 1.85 -19.03
N ARG A 205 14.47 3.06 -18.48
CA ARG A 205 13.37 3.38 -17.58
C ARG A 205 12.02 3.18 -18.25
N THR A 206 11.08 2.55 -17.55
CA THR A 206 9.72 2.41 -18.03
C THR A 206 9.02 3.77 -18.11
N LEU A 207 8.41 4.02 -19.27
CA LEU A 207 7.67 5.24 -19.58
C LEU A 207 6.20 4.90 -19.78
N ILE A 208 5.32 5.86 -19.49
CA ILE A 208 3.88 5.72 -19.54
C ILE A 208 3.33 6.78 -20.49
N VAL A 209 2.46 6.37 -21.41
CA VAL A 209 1.79 7.26 -22.37
C VAL A 209 0.28 7.17 -22.22
N GLN A 210 -0.38 8.31 -22.36
CA GLN A 210 -1.79 8.48 -22.02
C GLN A 210 -2.66 8.25 -23.24
N GLY A 211 -3.82 7.64 -23.03
CA GLY A 211 -4.88 7.66 -24.01
C GLY A 211 -5.45 9.06 -24.24
N PRO A 212 -6.14 9.31 -25.37
CA PRO A 212 -6.87 10.55 -25.62
C PRO A 212 -7.88 10.83 -24.50
N SER A 213 -7.70 11.96 -23.80
CA SER A 213 -8.47 12.36 -22.61
C SER A 213 -8.52 11.30 -21.51
N THR A 214 -7.55 10.38 -21.50
CA THR A 214 -7.52 9.16 -20.65
C THR A 214 -8.84 8.39 -20.62
N ASN A 215 -9.67 8.56 -21.66
CA ASN A 215 -10.99 7.97 -21.78
C ASN A 215 -10.88 6.65 -22.54
N ILE A 216 -11.51 5.60 -22.02
CA ILE A 216 -11.37 4.23 -22.52
C ILE A 216 -11.90 4.09 -23.95
N ASP A 217 -13.12 4.56 -24.23
CA ASP A 217 -13.74 4.52 -25.56
C ASP A 217 -12.89 5.23 -26.63
N LYS A 218 -12.46 6.46 -26.35
CA LYS A 218 -11.59 7.23 -27.24
C LYS A 218 -10.25 6.53 -27.43
N THR A 219 -9.67 5.97 -26.38
CA THR A 219 -8.40 5.24 -26.45
C THR A 219 -8.53 4.00 -27.32
N ASN A 220 -9.59 3.23 -27.12
CA ASN A 220 -9.86 2.05 -27.92
C ASN A 220 -10.05 2.38 -29.41
N THR A 221 -10.71 3.49 -29.72
CA THR A 221 -11.05 3.89 -31.09
C THR A 221 -9.89 4.58 -31.81
N LEU A 222 -9.24 5.55 -31.16
CA LEU A 222 -8.29 6.46 -31.79
C LEU A 222 -6.83 6.01 -31.64
N MET A 223 -6.44 5.44 -30.50
CA MET A 223 -5.04 5.08 -30.22
C MET A 223 -4.68 3.70 -30.79
N ASN A 224 -4.30 3.67 -32.06
CA ASN A 224 -3.99 2.44 -32.79
C ASN A 224 -2.49 2.10 -32.87
N THR A 225 -1.63 3.03 -32.44
CA THR A 225 -0.18 2.86 -32.36
C THR A 225 0.35 3.45 -31.05
N LEU A 226 1.58 3.08 -30.68
CA LEU A 226 2.36 3.69 -29.60
C LEU A 226 3.55 4.44 -30.20
N PRO A 227 4.18 5.38 -29.48
CA PRO A 227 5.46 5.93 -29.90
C PRO A 227 6.51 4.82 -30.01
N THR A 228 7.48 5.02 -30.90
CA THR A 228 8.62 4.13 -31.07
C THR A 228 9.62 4.36 -29.94
N ASP A 229 10.03 3.28 -29.29
CA ASP A 229 11.08 3.27 -28.28
C ASP A 229 12.30 2.48 -28.81
N PRO A 230 13.54 3.02 -28.74
CA PRO A 230 14.74 2.28 -29.16
C PRO A 230 14.99 1.00 -28.35
N ILE A 231 14.31 0.82 -27.21
CA ILE A 231 14.37 -0.39 -26.40
C ILE A 231 12.98 -1.05 -26.28
N ALA A 232 12.92 -2.35 -26.55
CA ALA A 232 11.67 -3.10 -26.50
C ALA A 232 11.11 -3.19 -25.07
N ASN A 233 9.78 -3.27 -24.97
CA ASN A 233 9.07 -3.59 -23.72
C ASN A 233 9.32 -2.60 -22.58
N ARG A 234 9.36 -1.29 -22.88
CA ARG A 234 9.57 -0.21 -21.90
C ARG A 234 8.44 0.82 -21.82
N LEU A 235 7.31 0.55 -22.48
CA LEU A 235 6.13 1.41 -22.42
C LEU A 235 4.99 0.75 -21.65
N MET A 236 4.23 1.57 -20.91
CA MET A 236 2.90 1.29 -20.38
C MET A 236 1.89 2.28 -20.98
N MET A 237 0.61 1.95 -20.91
CA MET A 237 -0.50 2.80 -21.32
C MET A 237 -1.32 3.25 -20.09
N GLU A 238 -1.80 4.49 -20.07
CA GLU A 238 -2.62 5.07 -19.00
C GLU A 238 -4.00 5.53 -19.49
N ILE A 239 -5.04 5.11 -18.77
CA ILE A 239 -6.41 5.65 -18.81
C ILE A 239 -6.86 6.01 -17.39
N HIS A 240 -7.95 6.76 -17.25
CA HIS A 240 -8.61 7.08 -15.99
C HIS A 240 -10.04 6.52 -16.01
N TYR A 241 -10.65 6.34 -14.84
CA TYR A 241 -12.00 5.79 -14.75
C TYR A 241 -12.84 6.55 -13.73
N TYR A 242 -13.85 7.27 -14.24
CA TYR A 242 -14.83 8.01 -13.43
C TYR A 242 -16.27 7.82 -13.93
N ASP A 243 -16.53 6.75 -14.67
CA ASP A 243 -17.87 6.47 -15.16
C ASP A 243 -18.71 5.70 -14.12
N PRO A 244 -19.99 6.06 -13.94
CA PRO A 244 -20.66 7.21 -14.52
C PRO A 244 -20.28 8.51 -13.76
N SER A 245 -20.02 9.59 -14.48
CA SER A 245 -19.64 10.88 -13.89
C SER A 245 -20.71 11.43 -12.93
N GLN A 246 -21.99 11.09 -13.15
CA GLN A 246 -23.10 11.39 -12.24
C GLN A 246 -22.90 10.81 -10.83
N PHE A 247 -22.26 9.65 -10.71
CA PHE A 247 -21.94 9.03 -9.42
C PHE A 247 -20.59 9.52 -8.91
N ALA A 248 -19.56 9.47 -9.77
CA ALA A 248 -18.17 9.61 -9.35
C ALA A 248 -17.70 11.06 -9.17
N ILE A 249 -18.19 12.01 -9.98
CA ILE A 249 -17.63 13.37 -10.08
C ILE A 249 -18.62 14.44 -9.64
N ILE A 250 -19.80 14.53 -10.28
CA ILE A 250 -20.60 15.76 -10.19
C ILE A 250 -21.19 15.95 -8.78
N THR A 251 -21.12 17.17 -8.28
CA THR A 251 -21.58 17.55 -6.93
C THR A 251 -22.90 18.31 -6.92
N GLN A 252 -23.50 18.51 -8.08
CA GLN A 252 -24.81 19.12 -8.27
C GLN A 252 -25.50 18.50 -9.49
N ASP A 253 -26.83 18.68 -9.59
CA ASP A 253 -27.57 18.28 -10.79
C ASP A 253 -27.23 19.22 -11.94
N GLU A 254 -26.92 18.63 -13.09
CA GLU A 254 -26.59 19.35 -14.31
C GLU A 254 -27.76 19.26 -15.30
N SER A 255 -27.79 20.16 -16.30
CA SER A 255 -28.83 20.18 -17.32
C SER A 255 -28.91 18.88 -18.14
N TRP A 256 -27.78 18.16 -18.26
CA TRP A 256 -27.64 16.91 -19.00
C TRP A 256 -27.76 15.64 -18.14
N GLY A 257 -27.82 15.77 -16.80
CA GLY A 257 -27.81 14.60 -15.92
C GLY A 257 -27.94 14.94 -14.43
N LYS A 258 -28.65 14.09 -13.69
CA LYS A 258 -28.79 14.21 -12.23
C LYS A 258 -27.66 13.46 -11.53
N MET A 259 -27.27 13.91 -10.34
CA MET A 259 -26.39 13.13 -9.47
C MET A 259 -26.98 11.75 -9.19
N PHE A 260 -26.13 10.73 -9.27
CA PHE A 260 -26.39 9.42 -8.72
C PHE A 260 -25.85 9.38 -7.30
N TYR A 261 -26.71 9.02 -6.35
CA TYR A 261 -26.31 8.75 -4.97
C TYR A 261 -26.01 7.27 -4.76
N TYR A 262 -26.59 6.41 -5.59
CA TYR A 262 -26.48 4.96 -5.45
C TYR A 262 -26.10 4.31 -6.79
N TRP A 263 -25.15 3.40 -6.72
CA TRP A 263 -24.53 2.65 -7.80
C TRP A 263 -24.35 1.20 -7.39
N GLY A 264 -24.61 0.28 -8.32
CA GLY A 264 -24.49 -1.16 -8.15
C GLY A 264 -25.86 -1.80 -7.93
N ALA A 265 -26.11 -2.90 -8.63
CA ALA A 265 -27.46 -3.47 -8.76
C ALA A 265 -28.15 -3.79 -7.43
N ASN A 266 -27.38 -4.10 -6.38
CA ASN A 266 -27.91 -4.44 -5.05
C ASN A 266 -27.89 -3.27 -4.05
N TYR A 267 -27.55 -2.06 -4.50
CA TYR A 267 -27.40 -0.87 -3.68
C TYR A 267 -28.33 0.26 -4.11
N HIS A 268 -29.31 -0.02 -4.97
CA HIS A 268 -30.31 0.95 -5.40
C HIS A 268 -31.29 1.27 -4.27
N SER A 269 -31.64 2.55 -4.14
CA SER A 269 -32.71 3.01 -3.26
C SER A 269 -34.08 2.63 -3.80
N SER A 270 -35.01 2.30 -2.91
CA SER A 270 -36.42 2.06 -3.21
C SER A 270 -37.30 3.30 -3.01
N THR A 271 -36.76 4.39 -2.43
CA THR A 271 -37.52 5.61 -2.11
C THR A 271 -37.23 6.73 -3.10
N ASP A 272 -35.96 7.15 -3.20
CA ASP A 272 -35.49 8.19 -4.13
C ASP A 272 -34.84 7.58 -5.38
N THR A 273 -35.58 6.72 -6.07
CA THR A 273 -35.11 5.93 -7.24
C THR A 273 -34.52 6.78 -8.38
N TYR A 274 -34.90 8.05 -8.48
CA TYR A 274 -34.32 9.01 -9.43
C TYR A 274 -32.85 9.38 -9.13
N ARG A 275 -32.30 8.92 -7.99
CA ARG A 275 -30.89 9.02 -7.60
C ARG A 275 -30.12 7.71 -7.81
N ASN A 276 -30.76 6.64 -8.27
CA ASN A 276 -30.07 5.41 -8.66
C ASN A 276 -29.34 5.64 -9.99
N ALA A 277 -28.19 4.99 -10.14
CA ALA A 277 -27.50 4.93 -11.42
C ALA A 277 -28.40 4.28 -12.47
N THR A 278 -28.51 4.94 -13.63
CA THR A 278 -29.27 4.44 -14.78
C THR A 278 -28.39 3.87 -15.89
N TRP A 279 -27.07 4.03 -15.74
CA TRP A 279 -26.03 3.53 -16.64
C TRP A 279 -24.70 3.48 -15.88
N GLY A 280 -23.67 2.88 -16.49
CA GLY A 280 -22.32 2.90 -15.94
C GLY A 280 -22.07 1.90 -14.80
N GLU A 281 -22.94 0.90 -14.64
CA GLU A 281 -22.87 -0.08 -13.54
C GLU A 281 -21.87 -1.23 -13.83
N GLU A 282 -21.96 -2.34 -13.11
CA GLU A 282 -20.98 -3.43 -13.13
C GLU A 282 -20.65 -3.95 -14.54
N SER A 283 -21.67 -4.22 -15.35
CA SER A 283 -21.49 -4.77 -16.70
C SER A 283 -20.84 -3.78 -17.67
N TYR A 284 -21.16 -2.50 -17.54
CA TYR A 284 -20.54 -1.44 -18.34
C TYR A 284 -19.07 -1.28 -17.97
N MET A 285 -18.77 -1.23 -16.67
CA MET A 285 -17.40 -1.19 -16.17
C MET A 285 -16.59 -2.39 -16.69
N ASP A 286 -17.16 -3.59 -16.62
CA ASP A 286 -16.53 -4.79 -17.16
C ASP A 286 -16.27 -4.72 -18.66
N SER A 287 -17.20 -4.17 -19.46
CA SER A 287 -16.97 -3.98 -20.90
C SER A 287 -15.84 -2.99 -21.17
N GLU A 288 -15.82 -1.85 -20.48
CA GLU A 288 -14.80 -0.81 -20.65
C GLU A 288 -13.39 -1.32 -20.33
N LEU A 289 -13.23 -1.94 -19.16
CA LEU A 289 -11.93 -2.49 -18.76
C LEU A 289 -11.47 -3.64 -19.69
N SER A 290 -12.40 -4.37 -20.31
CA SER A 290 -12.10 -5.42 -21.29
C SER A 290 -11.57 -4.87 -22.61
N LEU A 291 -11.99 -3.67 -23.02
CA LEU A 291 -11.44 -3.00 -24.20
C LEU A 291 -9.93 -2.78 -24.03
N MET A 292 -9.51 -2.27 -22.88
CA MET A 292 -8.09 -2.00 -22.59
C MET A 292 -7.26 -3.29 -22.51
N LYS A 293 -7.84 -4.35 -21.94
CA LYS A 293 -7.19 -5.67 -21.92
C LYS A 293 -6.93 -6.18 -23.34
N THR A 294 -7.96 -6.18 -24.18
CA THR A 294 -7.89 -6.69 -25.56
C THR A 294 -6.97 -5.84 -26.43
N LYS A 295 -7.03 -4.52 -26.27
CA LYS A 295 -6.27 -3.57 -27.09
C LYS A 295 -4.77 -3.60 -26.78
N PHE A 296 -4.40 -3.69 -25.49
CA PHE A 296 -3.02 -3.48 -25.01
C PHE A 296 -2.46 -4.66 -24.20
N ILE A 297 -3.13 -5.09 -23.13
CA ILE A 297 -2.59 -6.08 -22.19
C ILE A 297 -2.30 -7.42 -22.88
N ASP A 298 -3.23 -7.91 -23.70
CA ASP A 298 -3.08 -9.17 -24.44
C ASP A 298 -1.99 -9.10 -25.51
N LYS A 299 -1.52 -7.88 -25.83
CA LYS A 299 -0.37 -7.61 -26.72
C LYS A 299 0.90 -7.31 -25.93
N GLY A 300 0.89 -7.56 -24.62
CA GLY A 300 2.02 -7.38 -23.73
C GLY A 300 2.27 -5.95 -23.29
N ILE A 301 1.36 -4.99 -23.50
CA ILE A 301 1.52 -3.60 -23.04
C ILE A 301 0.76 -3.45 -21.71
N PRO A 302 1.44 -3.25 -20.57
CA PRO A 302 0.75 -3.04 -19.30
C PRO A 302 -0.10 -1.77 -19.32
N VAL A 303 -1.22 -1.80 -18.60
CA VAL A 303 -2.16 -0.68 -18.50
C VAL A 303 -2.35 -0.28 -17.05
N ILE A 304 -2.28 1.01 -16.77
CA ILE A 304 -2.67 1.59 -15.48
C ILE A 304 -4.02 2.30 -15.61
N ILE A 305 -4.85 2.18 -14.57
CA ILE A 305 -5.93 3.13 -14.31
C ILE A 305 -5.29 4.20 -13.44
N GLY A 306 -4.77 5.25 -14.09
CA GLY A 306 -3.98 6.31 -13.45
C GLY A 306 -4.75 7.05 -12.36
N GLU A 307 -6.08 7.14 -12.52
CA GLU A 307 -6.98 7.76 -11.57
C GLU A 307 -8.35 7.07 -11.56
N PHE A 308 -8.89 6.88 -10.36
CA PHE A 308 -10.30 6.62 -10.14
C PHE A 308 -10.67 7.04 -8.71
N ALA A 309 -11.88 7.57 -8.53
CA ALA A 309 -12.49 7.80 -7.23
C ALA A 309 -14.01 7.99 -7.40
N ALA A 310 -14.75 7.94 -6.29
CA ALA A 310 -16.14 8.34 -6.24
C ALA A 310 -16.33 9.37 -5.14
N VAL A 311 -16.93 10.52 -5.49
CA VAL A 311 -17.16 11.64 -4.57
C VAL A 311 -17.93 11.19 -3.32
N LYS A 312 -17.45 11.61 -2.15
CA LYS A 312 -18.14 11.39 -0.87
C LYS A 312 -19.25 12.43 -0.73
N ARG A 313 -20.47 11.99 -0.43
CA ARG A 313 -21.63 12.87 -0.26
C ARG A 313 -22.11 12.88 1.19
N THR A 314 -22.62 14.03 1.60
CA THR A 314 -23.41 14.18 2.85
C THR A 314 -24.86 14.34 2.44
N LEU A 315 -25.66 13.33 2.73
CA LEU A 315 -27.07 13.23 2.36
C LEU A 315 -27.94 13.35 3.61
N GLY A 316 -29.14 13.87 3.42
CA GLY A 316 -30.19 13.90 4.43
C GLY A 316 -31.48 13.28 3.90
N PRO A 317 -32.43 12.91 4.78
CA PRO A 317 -33.71 12.34 4.37
C PRO A 317 -34.41 13.21 3.31
N PRO A 318 -35.06 12.61 2.29
CA PRO A 318 -35.37 11.18 2.17
C PRO A 318 -34.22 10.30 1.65
N SER A 319 -33.08 10.87 1.28
CA SER A 319 -31.92 10.10 0.79
C SER A 319 -31.18 9.39 1.92
N ASP A 320 -30.71 8.18 1.64
CA ASP A 320 -30.07 7.28 2.59
C ASP A 320 -28.54 7.41 2.55
N GLN A 321 -27.97 7.98 3.61
CA GLN A 321 -26.52 8.16 3.76
C GLN A 321 -25.79 6.82 3.81
N LEU A 322 -26.30 5.83 4.53
CA LEU A 322 -25.64 4.53 4.72
C LEU A 322 -25.64 3.74 3.41
N LEU A 323 -26.73 3.82 2.65
CA LEU A 323 -26.81 3.20 1.33
C LEU A 323 -25.83 3.83 0.34
N HIS A 324 -25.69 5.16 0.35
CA HIS A 324 -24.68 5.86 -0.47
C HIS A 324 -23.25 5.43 -0.10
N GLU A 325 -22.94 5.36 1.20
CA GLU A 325 -21.63 4.91 1.69
C GLU A 325 -21.35 3.46 1.26
N ALA A 326 -22.31 2.55 1.47
CA ALA A 326 -22.19 1.16 1.06
C ALA A 326 -22.03 1.01 -0.47
N SER A 327 -22.76 1.81 -1.23
CA SER A 327 -22.63 1.88 -2.69
C SER A 327 -21.24 2.34 -3.14
N ARG A 328 -20.66 3.37 -2.51
CA ARG A 328 -19.27 3.79 -2.78
C ARG A 328 -18.27 2.68 -2.48
N GLN A 329 -18.42 1.98 -1.35
CA GLN A 329 -17.52 0.87 -1.03
C GLN A 329 -17.65 -0.27 -2.04
N HIS A 330 -18.87 -0.57 -2.49
CA HIS A 330 -19.09 -1.57 -3.55
C HIS A 330 -18.46 -1.16 -4.88
N PHE A 331 -18.60 0.11 -5.30
CA PHE A 331 -17.92 0.64 -6.49
C PHE A 331 -16.39 0.42 -6.42
N TYR A 332 -15.77 0.71 -5.28
CA TYR A 332 -14.33 0.52 -5.09
C TYR A 332 -13.92 -0.95 -5.09
N ASP A 333 -14.63 -1.83 -4.37
CA ASP A 333 -14.34 -3.27 -4.38
C ASP A 333 -14.47 -3.84 -5.80
N TYR A 334 -15.55 -3.49 -6.50
CA TYR A 334 -15.83 -4.00 -7.83
C TYR A 334 -14.81 -3.53 -8.87
N LEU A 335 -14.53 -2.22 -8.92
CA LEU A 335 -13.55 -1.64 -9.86
C LEU A 335 -12.18 -2.27 -9.65
N VAL A 336 -11.70 -2.33 -8.41
CA VAL A 336 -10.36 -2.88 -8.14
C VAL A 336 -10.30 -4.37 -8.49
N ARG A 337 -11.28 -5.18 -8.10
CA ARG A 337 -11.30 -6.61 -8.47
C ARG A 337 -11.34 -6.80 -9.99
N SER A 338 -12.21 -6.06 -10.67
CA SER A 338 -12.38 -6.16 -12.12
C SER A 338 -11.10 -5.74 -12.87
N ALA A 339 -10.51 -4.61 -12.47
CA ALA A 339 -9.24 -4.12 -13.00
C ALA A 339 -8.13 -5.17 -12.83
N ARG A 340 -7.96 -5.70 -11.60
CA ARG A 340 -6.92 -6.69 -11.30
C ARG A 340 -7.13 -8.00 -12.05
N ALA A 341 -8.37 -8.49 -12.15
CA ALA A 341 -8.70 -9.69 -12.90
C ALA A 341 -8.37 -9.56 -14.40
N LYS A 342 -8.43 -8.33 -14.94
CA LYS A 342 -8.11 -8.01 -16.34
C LYS A 342 -6.66 -7.57 -16.55
N GLY A 343 -5.85 -7.49 -15.49
CA GLY A 343 -4.43 -7.12 -15.55
C GLY A 343 -4.14 -5.62 -15.52
N LEU A 344 -5.15 -4.78 -15.27
CA LEU A 344 -4.96 -3.35 -15.08
C LEU A 344 -4.45 -3.06 -13.66
N ILE A 345 -3.69 -1.98 -13.51
CA ILE A 345 -3.17 -1.52 -12.22
C ILE A 345 -3.99 -0.31 -11.75
N PRO A 346 -4.88 -0.47 -10.76
CA PRO A 346 -5.69 0.63 -10.24
C PRO A 346 -4.88 1.57 -9.34
N ILE A 347 -4.98 2.88 -9.58
CA ILE A 347 -4.37 3.94 -8.76
C ILE A 347 -5.47 4.90 -8.29
N TYR A 348 -5.77 4.86 -7.00
CA TYR A 348 -6.85 5.64 -6.39
C TYR A 348 -6.53 7.14 -6.41
N TRP A 349 -7.49 7.99 -6.77
CA TRP A 349 -7.36 9.44 -6.72
C TRP A 349 -7.69 9.98 -5.32
N ASP A 350 -6.71 10.59 -4.63
CA ASP A 350 -6.88 11.14 -3.29
C ASP A 350 -6.46 12.61 -3.22
N ILE A 351 -7.31 13.43 -2.60
CA ILE A 351 -7.01 14.82 -2.25
C ILE A 351 -6.84 14.96 -0.73
N ASN A 352 -6.27 16.07 -0.24
CA ASN A 352 -6.04 16.23 1.19
C ASN A 352 -7.36 16.10 1.96
N LYS A 353 -7.29 15.48 3.15
CA LYS A 353 -8.43 15.27 4.06
C LYS A 353 -9.49 14.29 3.54
N GLN A 354 -9.17 13.46 2.54
CA GLN A 354 -10.02 12.32 2.16
C GLN A 354 -9.55 11.02 2.83
N LEU A 355 -8.53 10.33 2.30
CA LEU A 355 -7.99 9.13 2.96
C LEU A 355 -7.04 9.49 4.09
N TYR A 356 -6.21 10.53 3.89
CA TYR A 356 -5.17 10.94 4.83
C TYR A 356 -5.21 12.44 5.10
N ASP A 357 -4.78 12.82 6.30
CA ASP A 357 -4.29 14.16 6.58
C ASP A 357 -2.83 14.28 6.14
N ARG A 358 -2.55 15.07 5.11
CA ARG A 358 -1.19 15.18 4.52
C ARG A 358 -0.14 15.75 5.44
N ALA A 359 -0.54 16.58 6.40
CA ALA A 359 0.39 17.20 7.33
C ALA A 359 0.90 16.19 8.37
N THR A 360 0.06 15.23 8.76
CA THR A 360 0.30 14.35 9.91
C THR A 360 0.42 12.86 9.55
N GLY A 361 -0.03 12.46 8.37
CA GLY A 361 -0.15 11.05 7.97
C GLY A 361 -1.31 10.31 8.65
N VAL A 362 -2.17 11.01 9.40
CA VAL A 362 -3.33 10.39 10.06
C VAL A 362 -4.31 9.84 9.02
N ILE A 363 -4.73 8.60 9.20
CA ILE A 363 -5.77 7.95 8.41
C ILE A 363 -7.14 8.52 8.81
N LEU A 364 -7.90 8.99 7.81
CA LEU A 364 -9.22 9.59 7.97
C LEU A 364 -10.34 8.67 7.44
N ASP A 365 -10.05 7.78 6.50
CA ASP A 365 -11.02 6.87 5.90
C ASP A 365 -10.45 5.43 5.81
N GLN A 366 -10.36 4.78 6.98
CA GLN A 366 -9.84 3.41 7.09
C GLN A 366 -10.72 2.39 6.36
N GLU A 367 -12.02 2.63 6.26
CA GLU A 367 -12.97 1.74 5.58
C GLU A 367 -12.61 1.66 4.09
N THR A 368 -12.49 2.81 3.41
CA THR A 368 -12.12 2.85 1.99
C THR A 368 -10.74 2.23 1.75
N ILE A 369 -9.75 2.52 2.59
CA ILE A 369 -8.42 1.87 2.50
C ILE A 369 -8.56 0.35 2.59
N SER A 370 -9.34 -0.14 3.55
CA SER A 370 -9.52 -1.59 3.78
C SER A 370 -10.19 -2.26 2.59
N THR A 371 -11.22 -1.62 2.01
CA THR A 371 -11.90 -2.07 0.79
C THR A 371 -10.93 -2.18 -0.39
N LEU A 372 -10.16 -1.13 -0.66
CA LEU A 372 -9.19 -1.10 -1.77
C LEU A 372 -8.13 -2.18 -1.63
N MET A 373 -7.58 -2.36 -0.41
CA MET A 373 -6.55 -3.36 -0.15
C MET A 373 -7.09 -4.79 -0.26
N GLN A 374 -8.27 -5.04 0.30
CA GLN A 374 -8.92 -6.34 0.20
C GLN A 374 -9.20 -6.71 -1.27
N ALA A 375 -9.76 -5.78 -2.03
CA ALA A 375 -10.07 -5.97 -3.44
C ALA A 375 -8.82 -6.18 -4.30
N ALA A 376 -7.70 -5.51 -3.96
CA ALA A 376 -6.42 -5.68 -4.65
C ALA A 376 -5.74 -7.04 -4.39
N GLY A 377 -6.32 -7.90 -3.54
CA GLY A 377 -5.67 -9.12 -3.05
C GLY A 377 -4.49 -8.81 -2.12
N ASN A 378 -4.40 -7.57 -1.63
CA ASN A 378 -3.52 -7.14 -0.54
C ASN A 378 -4.31 -7.27 0.76
N THR A 379 -4.76 -8.48 1.09
CA THR A 379 -5.17 -8.74 2.46
C THR A 379 -3.97 -8.44 3.35
N PRO A 380 -4.09 -7.63 4.43
CA PRO A 380 -3.07 -7.61 5.45
C PRO A 380 -2.73 -9.06 5.76
N GLY A 381 -1.45 -9.45 5.68
CA GLY A 381 -1.07 -10.83 5.95
C GLY A 381 -1.75 -11.31 7.24
N TYR A 382 -1.86 -10.39 8.22
CA TYR A 382 -2.73 -10.51 9.37
C TYR A 382 -3.34 -9.17 9.82
N VAL A 383 -4.43 -9.23 10.59
CA VAL A 383 -5.06 -8.12 11.33
C VAL A 383 -5.11 -8.42 12.84
N ARG A 384 -5.33 -7.40 13.66
CA ARG A 384 -5.65 -7.51 15.09
C ARG A 384 -7.03 -6.91 15.35
N LEU A 385 -7.79 -7.54 16.24
CA LEU A 385 -9.11 -7.08 16.66
C LEU A 385 -9.01 -6.62 18.12
N ALA A 386 -9.05 -5.32 18.39
CA ALA A 386 -9.01 -4.78 19.75
C ALA A 386 -10.42 -4.42 20.24
N ASN A 387 -10.80 -4.91 21.42
CA ASN A 387 -12.09 -4.62 22.02
C ASN A 387 -12.17 -3.16 22.47
N ARG A 388 -13.25 -2.44 22.13
CA ARG A 388 -13.42 -1.03 22.50
C ARG A 388 -13.52 -0.82 24.00
N ALA A 389 -14.14 -1.74 24.74
CA ALA A 389 -14.34 -1.58 26.17
C ALA A 389 -13.05 -1.82 26.98
N THR A 390 -12.23 -2.79 26.58
CA THR A 390 -11.11 -3.27 27.40
C THR A 390 -9.73 -3.03 26.78
N GLY A 391 -9.65 -2.78 25.47
CA GLY A 391 -8.40 -2.70 24.72
C GLY A 391 -7.70 -4.06 24.53
N LEU A 392 -8.25 -5.16 25.05
CA LEU A 392 -7.69 -6.49 24.82
C LEU A 392 -7.92 -6.93 23.38
N LEU A 393 -6.96 -7.68 22.84
CA LEU A 393 -7.03 -8.24 21.49
C LEU A 393 -7.72 -9.60 21.51
N ALA A 394 -8.53 -9.89 20.50
CA ALA A 394 -8.97 -11.26 20.22
C ALA A 394 -7.75 -12.15 19.95
N ASP A 395 -7.67 -13.28 20.65
CA ASP A 395 -6.46 -14.09 20.74
C ASP A 395 -6.81 -15.58 20.69
N GLY A 396 -6.13 -16.32 19.81
CA GLY A 396 -6.27 -17.78 19.70
C GLY A 396 -5.62 -18.54 20.87
N ILE A 397 -4.79 -17.84 21.64
CA ILE A 397 -4.11 -18.24 22.87
C ILE A 397 -3.41 -19.60 22.79
N TYR A 398 -2.96 -19.96 21.58
CA TYR A 398 -2.30 -21.23 21.25
C TYR A 398 -3.13 -22.47 21.61
N ARG A 399 -4.45 -22.35 21.66
CA ARG A 399 -5.36 -23.49 21.83
C ARG A 399 -5.64 -24.10 20.46
N ASN A 400 -4.89 -25.14 20.10
CA ASN A 400 -4.80 -25.66 18.72
C ASN A 400 -5.75 -26.83 18.43
N THR A 401 -6.78 -27.05 19.24
CA THR A 401 -7.75 -28.15 19.08
C THR A 401 -9.10 -27.62 18.63
N ASN A 402 -9.77 -28.32 17.73
CA ASN A 402 -11.14 -27.99 17.34
C ASN A 402 -12.06 -27.89 18.55
N GLY A 403 -12.85 -26.82 18.61
CA GLY A 403 -13.78 -26.55 19.71
C GLY A 403 -13.13 -25.86 20.91
N ALA A 404 -11.84 -25.54 20.85
CA ALA A 404 -11.22 -24.71 21.85
C ALA A 404 -11.84 -23.31 21.88
N ASN A 405 -11.95 -22.73 23.08
CA ASN A 405 -12.47 -21.38 23.23
C ASN A 405 -11.49 -20.36 22.64
N ALA A 406 -12.01 -19.38 21.91
CA ALA A 406 -11.28 -18.16 21.57
C ALA A 406 -11.15 -17.29 22.83
N GLY A 407 -10.01 -16.64 23.01
CA GLY A 407 -9.78 -15.80 24.18
C GLY A 407 -9.41 -14.37 23.82
N GLN A 408 -9.04 -13.62 24.85
CA GLN A 408 -8.56 -12.26 24.71
C GLN A 408 -7.35 -11.99 25.59
N TRP A 409 -6.47 -11.11 25.11
CA TRP A 409 -5.22 -10.79 25.79
C TRP A 409 -4.74 -9.39 25.42
N ALA A 410 -4.07 -8.72 26.35
CA ALA A 410 -3.43 -7.44 26.08
C ALA A 410 -2.45 -7.54 24.90
N ASN A 411 -2.26 -6.47 24.14
CA ASN A 411 -1.34 -6.53 23.00
C ASN A 411 0.07 -6.98 23.44
N SER A 412 0.56 -8.06 22.85
CA SER A 412 1.86 -8.67 23.12
C SER A 412 2.70 -8.84 21.87
N GLY A 413 2.18 -8.45 20.70
CA GLY A 413 2.79 -8.75 19.40
C GLY A 413 2.67 -10.22 18.96
N SER A 414 2.14 -11.11 19.82
CA SER A 414 1.98 -12.55 19.58
C SER A 414 1.27 -12.85 18.26
N ASP A 415 1.72 -13.90 17.57
CA ASP A 415 1.02 -14.43 16.40
C ASP A 415 -0.39 -14.93 16.76
N ALA A 416 -0.63 -15.35 18.00
CA ALA A 416 -1.97 -15.75 18.43
C ALA A 416 -2.97 -14.57 18.48
N GLN A 417 -2.50 -13.32 18.41
CA GLN A 417 -3.36 -12.12 18.35
C GLN A 417 -3.65 -11.67 16.91
N GLN A 418 -3.12 -12.40 15.94
CA GLN A 418 -3.10 -12.01 14.54
C GLN A 418 -4.00 -12.94 13.75
N TRP A 419 -4.83 -12.37 12.89
CA TRP A 419 -5.87 -13.08 12.16
C TRP A 419 -5.79 -12.78 10.67
N THR A 420 -5.85 -13.77 9.80
CA THR A 420 -6.09 -13.53 8.37
C THR A 420 -7.58 -13.36 8.15
N VAL A 421 -7.97 -12.36 7.35
CA VAL A 421 -9.36 -12.11 6.97
C VAL A 421 -9.60 -12.74 5.60
N GLU A 422 -10.37 -13.81 5.54
CA GLU A 422 -10.70 -14.52 4.31
C GLU A 422 -12.14 -14.20 3.90
N ALA A 423 -12.37 -13.79 2.65
CA ALA A 423 -13.71 -13.52 2.14
C ALA A 423 -14.59 -14.79 2.09
N ALA A 424 -15.89 -14.62 2.31
CA ALA A 424 -16.92 -15.66 2.20
C ALA A 424 -18.30 -15.05 1.89
N ASP A 425 -18.68 -14.91 0.61
CA ASP A 425 -20.02 -14.52 0.14
C ASP A 425 -20.70 -13.38 0.92
N GLY A 426 -20.06 -12.20 0.98
CA GLY A 426 -20.57 -11.04 1.72
C GLY A 426 -20.34 -11.06 3.24
N TYR A 427 -19.63 -12.09 3.73
CA TYR A 427 -19.12 -12.28 5.09
C TYR A 427 -17.59 -12.46 5.05
N VAL A 428 -16.98 -12.58 6.23
CA VAL A 428 -15.56 -12.92 6.40
C VAL A 428 -15.38 -14.14 7.31
N ARG A 429 -14.26 -14.82 7.14
CA ARG A 429 -13.72 -15.83 8.04
C ARG A 429 -12.42 -15.29 8.64
N LEU A 430 -12.22 -15.50 9.94
CA LEU A 430 -11.04 -15.00 10.66
C LEU A 430 -10.18 -16.17 11.08
N LYS A 431 -9.06 -16.39 10.38
CA LYS A 431 -8.13 -17.48 10.67
C LYS A 431 -7.01 -17.01 11.58
N ASN A 432 -6.88 -17.60 12.75
CA ASN A 432 -5.79 -17.28 13.67
C ASN A 432 -4.44 -17.71 13.09
N ARG A 433 -3.44 -16.83 13.14
CA ARG A 433 -2.09 -17.10 12.63
C ARG A 433 -1.38 -18.21 13.38
N ALA A 434 -1.50 -18.24 14.71
CA ALA A 434 -0.77 -19.20 15.53
C ALA A 434 -1.43 -20.58 15.55
N THR A 435 -2.76 -20.64 15.67
CA THR A 435 -3.48 -21.92 15.79
C THR A 435 -3.86 -22.51 14.43
N GLY A 436 -3.96 -21.68 13.39
CA GLY A 436 -4.50 -22.07 12.08
C GLY A 436 -6.01 -22.31 12.07
N LEU A 437 -6.70 -22.11 13.19
CA LEU A 437 -8.13 -22.30 13.36
C LEU A 437 -8.91 -20.99 13.11
N TYR A 438 -10.17 -21.12 12.73
CA TYR A 438 -11.07 -20.03 12.44
C TYR A 438 -11.91 -19.67 13.67
N LEU A 439 -12.13 -18.37 13.90
CA LEU A 439 -13.09 -17.89 14.89
C LEU A 439 -14.48 -18.44 14.54
N ASP A 440 -15.13 -19.10 15.51
CA ASP A 440 -16.30 -19.94 15.28
C ASP A 440 -17.38 -19.65 16.33
N GLY A 441 -18.61 -19.43 15.87
CA GLY A 441 -19.78 -19.22 16.75
C GLY A 441 -20.31 -20.50 17.39
N MET A 442 -19.79 -21.66 16.99
CA MET A 442 -20.08 -23.01 17.51
C MET A 442 -21.55 -23.43 17.42
N GLY A 443 -22.40 -22.70 16.69
CA GLY A 443 -23.85 -22.89 16.65
C GLY A 443 -24.54 -22.55 17.98
N ARG A 444 -23.86 -21.84 18.89
CA ARG A 444 -24.39 -21.51 20.23
C ARG A 444 -25.22 -20.23 20.15
N THR A 445 -26.49 -20.32 20.52
CA THR A 445 -27.48 -19.22 20.34
C THR A 445 -27.88 -18.51 21.62
N ALA A 446 -27.35 -18.91 22.78
CA ALA A 446 -27.63 -18.25 24.06
C ALA A 446 -26.65 -17.09 24.31
N ASP A 447 -27.15 -15.99 24.85
CA ASP A 447 -26.34 -14.85 25.30
C ASP A 447 -25.28 -15.28 26.33
N GLY A 448 -24.05 -14.80 26.15
CA GLY A 448 -22.91 -15.16 26.98
C GLY A 448 -22.23 -16.48 26.60
N SER A 449 -22.72 -17.16 25.56
CA SER A 449 -22.07 -18.38 25.06
C SER A 449 -20.66 -18.08 24.57
N VAL A 450 -19.70 -18.91 24.96
CA VAL A 450 -18.30 -18.77 24.56
C VAL A 450 -18.14 -18.90 23.05
N ALA A 451 -17.38 -17.98 22.45
CA ALA A 451 -16.92 -18.09 21.06
C ALA A 451 -15.77 -19.09 20.97
N GLY A 452 -15.80 -19.96 19.96
CA GLY A 452 -14.82 -21.03 19.77
C GLY A 452 -13.84 -20.75 18.65
N GLN A 453 -12.99 -21.74 18.42
CA GLN A 453 -12.13 -21.87 17.27
C GLN A 453 -12.26 -23.25 16.66
N TRP A 454 -12.25 -23.35 15.34
CA TRP A 454 -12.38 -24.62 14.63
C TRP A 454 -11.59 -24.63 13.32
N ALA A 455 -11.12 -25.79 12.88
CA ALA A 455 -10.45 -25.94 11.59
C ALA A 455 -11.37 -25.50 10.45
N PHE A 456 -10.81 -25.20 9.28
CA PHE A 456 -11.61 -24.78 8.12
C PHE A 456 -12.82 -25.70 7.86
N SER A 457 -13.99 -25.10 7.65
CA SER A 457 -15.18 -25.81 7.18
C SER A 457 -16.06 -24.89 6.32
N SER A 458 -17.07 -25.48 5.66
CA SER A 458 -18.13 -24.71 4.98
C SER A 458 -19.21 -24.19 5.93
N SER A 459 -19.07 -24.41 7.25
CA SER A 459 -20.08 -24.03 8.23
C SER A 459 -20.26 -22.51 8.29
N TYR A 460 -21.52 -22.08 8.38
CA TYR A 460 -21.86 -20.69 8.65
C TYR A 460 -21.40 -20.22 10.03
N ASN A 461 -21.06 -21.13 10.95
CA ASN A 461 -20.52 -20.75 12.26
C ASN A 461 -19.17 -20.02 12.14
N GLN A 462 -18.43 -20.20 11.05
CA GLN A 462 -17.12 -19.55 10.84
C GLN A 462 -17.23 -18.21 10.11
N GLN A 463 -18.43 -17.85 9.67
CA GLN A 463 -18.66 -16.70 8.82
C GLN A 463 -19.25 -15.55 9.65
N TRP A 464 -18.64 -14.38 9.55
CA TRP A 464 -18.97 -13.21 10.34
C TRP A 464 -19.26 -12.04 9.41
N LYS A 465 -20.39 -11.36 9.63
CA LYS A 465 -20.70 -10.10 8.97
C LYS A 465 -19.99 -9.00 9.77
N LEU A 466 -19.19 -8.19 9.08
CA LEU A 466 -18.64 -6.98 9.65
C LEU A 466 -19.69 -5.88 9.47
N GLU A 467 -20.15 -5.31 10.57
CA GLU A 467 -21.12 -4.21 10.58
C GLU A 467 -20.47 -2.96 11.19
N SER A 468 -20.43 -1.87 10.44
CA SER A 468 -19.84 -0.61 10.89
C SER A 468 -20.69 0.04 11.99
N THR A 469 -20.05 0.58 13.02
CA THR A 469 -20.67 1.35 14.10
C THR A 469 -19.76 2.51 14.53
N GLY A 470 -19.96 3.67 13.90
CA GLY A 470 -19.02 4.79 14.01
C GLY A 470 -17.63 4.40 13.47
N SER A 471 -16.57 4.64 14.26
CA SER A 471 -15.20 4.25 13.92
C SER A 471 -14.83 2.80 14.29
N TYR A 472 -15.81 1.99 14.68
CA TYR A 472 -15.63 0.60 15.12
C TYR A 472 -16.44 -0.35 14.25
N ILE A 473 -16.17 -1.65 14.40
CA ILE A 473 -16.95 -2.71 13.77
C ILE A 473 -17.57 -3.62 14.83
N LYS A 474 -18.69 -4.25 14.47
CA LYS A 474 -19.24 -5.41 15.16
C LYS A 474 -19.10 -6.63 14.27
N LEU A 475 -18.88 -7.80 14.88
CA LEU A 475 -18.77 -9.07 14.16
C LEU A 475 -19.99 -9.93 14.46
N LYS A 476 -20.94 -10.00 13.53
CA LYS A 476 -22.17 -10.78 13.68
C LYS A 476 -22.00 -12.16 13.04
N ASN A 477 -22.18 -13.22 13.81
CA ASN A 477 -22.07 -14.58 13.29
C ASN A 477 -23.22 -14.89 12.32
N ARG A 478 -22.91 -15.46 11.16
CA ARG A 478 -23.91 -15.80 10.12
C ARG A 478 -24.88 -16.88 10.59
N ALA A 479 -24.42 -17.86 11.36
CA ALA A 479 -25.26 -18.96 11.81
C ALA A 479 -26.14 -18.59 13.02
N THR A 480 -25.57 -17.90 14.01
CA THR A 480 -26.26 -17.66 15.29
C THR A 480 -26.94 -16.30 15.37
N GLY A 481 -26.55 -15.33 14.52
CA GLY A 481 -27.02 -13.95 14.58
C GLY A 481 -26.47 -13.14 15.77
N LEU A 482 -25.65 -13.76 16.63
CA LEU A 482 -25.02 -13.11 17.79
C LEU A 482 -23.74 -12.39 17.40
N TYR A 483 -23.33 -11.41 18.20
CA TYR A 483 -22.13 -10.61 18.00
C TYR A 483 -21.00 -11.07 18.91
N LEU A 484 -19.77 -11.06 18.39
CA LEU A 484 -18.56 -11.29 19.19
C LEU A 484 -18.46 -10.24 20.31
N ASP A 485 -18.31 -10.71 21.55
CA ASP A 485 -18.42 -9.91 22.77
C ASP A 485 -17.25 -10.20 23.73
N GLY A 486 -16.57 -9.15 24.20
CA GLY A 486 -15.47 -9.25 25.17
C GLY A 486 -15.91 -9.37 26.63
N LEU A 487 -17.22 -9.30 26.92
CA LEU A 487 -17.87 -9.33 28.23
C LEU A 487 -17.39 -8.27 29.24
N GLY A 488 -16.61 -7.27 28.79
CA GLY A 488 -15.95 -6.31 29.68
C GLY A 488 -14.86 -6.94 30.56
N GLN A 489 -14.42 -8.16 30.22
CA GLN A 489 -13.39 -8.87 30.97
C GLN A 489 -12.01 -8.27 30.68
N THR A 490 -11.29 -7.92 31.75
CA THR A 490 -9.96 -7.29 31.66
C THR A 490 -8.81 -8.25 31.93
N ALA A 491 -9.12 -9.50 32.27
CA ALA A 491 -8.12 -10.53 32.56
C ALA A 491 -7.54 -11.13 31.28
N ASN A 492 -6.20 -11.19 31.21
CA ASN A 492 -5.51 -11.89 30.13
C ASN A 492 -5.85 -13.39 30.15
N GLY A 493 -6.21 -13.93 28.98
CA GLY A 493 -6.57 -15.33 28.81
C GLY A 493 -8.03 -15.64 29.14
N ALA A 494 -8.83 -14.63 29.45
CA ALA A 494 -10.27 -14.77 29.56
C ALA A 494 -10.88 -15.13 28.19
N ASP A 495 -11.99 -15.86 28.21
CA ASP A 495 -12.64 -16.32 26.98
C ASP A 495 -13.48 -15.20 26.36
N LEU A 496 -13.53 -15.18 25.03
CA LEU A 496 -14.49 -14.36 24.29
C LEU A 496 -15.85 -15.04 24.31
N ALA A 497 -16.91 -14.24 24.24
CA ALA A 497 -18.27 -14.73 24.16
C ALA A 497 -19.01 -14.18 22.94
N GLN A 498 -20.29 -14.51 22.88
CA GLN A 498 -21.23 -14.05 21.87
C GLN A 498 -22.49 -13.55 22.58
N TRP A 499 -23.07 -12.48 22.07
CA TRP A 499 -24.25 -11.87 22.69
C TRP A 499 -25.17 -11.25 21.63
N SER A 500 -26.45 -11.17 21.94
CA SER A 500 -27.47 -10.45 21.17
C SER A 500 -27.04 -9.00 20.94
N GLY A 501 -27.42 -8.45 19.78
CA GLY A 501 -26.97 -7.12 19.36
C GLY A 501 -27.37 -6.01 20.34
N SER A 502 -26.39 -5.23 20.79
CA SER A 502 -26.59 -4.03 21.62
C SER A 502 -25.66 -2.89 21.20
N SER A 503 -25.77 -1.75 21.87
CA SER A 503 -24.84 -0.62 21.76
C SER A 503 -23.60 -0.77 22.66
N SER A 504 -23.46 -1.89 23.39
CA SER A 504 -22.36 -2.11 24.32
C SER A 504 -21.00 -2.00 23.64
N ASN A 505 -20.06 -1.33 24.30
CA ASN A 505 -18.67 -1.23 23.84
C ASN A 505 -17.99 -2.62 23.81
N ASN A 506 -18.52 -3.62 24.54
CA ASN A 506 -17.97 -4.97 24.52
C ASN A 506 -18.15 -5.67 23.16
N GLN A 507 -19.09 -5.22 22.33
CA GLN A 507 -19.36 -5.78 20.99
C GLN A 507 -18.66 -5.02 19.86
N GLN A 508 -17.88 -3.99 20.21
CA GLN A 508 -17.27 -3.08 19.26
C GLN A 508 -15.77 -3.31 19.23
N TRP A 509 -15.22 -3.40 18.04
CA TRP A 509 -13.84 -3.78 17.81
C TRP A 509 -13.18 -2.81 16.84
N THR A 510 -11.91 -2.51 17.05
CA THR A 510 -11.07 -1.91 16.00
C THR A 510 -10.33 -3.04 15.29
N MET A 511 -10.39 -3.08 13.96
CA MET A 511 -9.60 -4.00 13.15
C MET A 511 -8.41 -3.23 12.56
N THR A 512 -7.19 -3.65 12.91
CA THR A 512 -5.95 -2.97 12.48
C THR A 512 -5.04 -3.93 11.74
N ALA A 513 -4.45 -3.50 10.64
CA ALA A 513 -3.48 -4.30 9.88
C ALA A 513 -2.21 -4.55 10.70
N VAL A 514 -1.66 -5.76 10.60
CA VAL A 514 -0.33 -6.10 11.12
C VAL A 514 0.67 -5.87 10.00
N ALA A 515 1.47 -4.80 10.12
CA ALA A 515 2.62 -4.61 9.25
C ALA A 515 3.57 -5.80 9.38
N LEU A 516 4.00 -6.39 8.26
CA LEU A 516 5.07 -7.39 8.27
C LEU A 516 6.35 -6.72 8.78
N PRO A 517 7.09 -7.33 9.73
CA PRO A 517 8.39 -6.80 10.12
C PRO A 517 9.34 -6.81 8.92
N ALA A 518 9.96 -5.66 8.65
CA ALA A 518 10.94 -5.41 7.58
C ALA A 518 12.28 -6.11 7.86
N ALA A 519 12.29 -7.45 7.90
CA ALA A 519 13.49 -8.23 8.16
C ALA A 519 13.66 -9.32 7.10
N ALA A 520 14.05 -8.92 5.88
CA ALA A 520 14.81 -9.73 4.90
C ALA A 520 14.95 -9.03 3.54
N MET A 521 15.44 -7.79 3.46
CA MET A 521 15.75 -7.16 2.15
C MET A 521 16.93 -6.17 2.26
N ALA A 522 18.05 -6.61 2.83
CA ALA A 522 19.32 -5.88 2.76
C ALA A 522 20.46 -6.84 2.40
N ALA A 523 20.52 -7.21 1.12
CA ALA A 523 21.79 -7.45 0.44
C ALA A 523 21.91 -6.26 -0.53
N THR A 524 22.87 -5.34 -0.41
CA THR A 524 24.28 -5.56 -0.74
C THR A 524 25.13 -4.38 -0.22
N THR A 525 26.25 -4.69 0.44
CA THR A 525 27.48 -3.88 0.64
C THR A 525 27.38 -2.42 1.11
N THR A 526 27.63 -2.20 2.40
CA THR A 526 28.81 -1.44 2.89
C THR A 526 29.02 -1.67 4.39
N SER A 527 30.27 -1.51 4.80
CA SER A 527 30.94 -1.99 6.01
C SER A 527 30.31 -1.61 7.37
N ALA A 528 30.48 -2.54 8.30
CA ALA A 528 30.20 -2.49 9.73
C ALA A 528 30.23 -1.09 10.39
N SER A 529 29.07 -0.65 10.87
CA SER A 529 28.95 -0.03 12.19
C SER A 529 27.57 -0.35 12.76
N ILE A 530 27.55 -0.78 14.02
CA ILE A 530 26.36 -1.23 14.73
C ILE A 530 25.48 0.00 15.02
N ALA A 531 24.33 0.10 14.35
CA ALA A 531 23.27 1.02 14.76
C ALA A 531 22.31 0.28 15.72
N PRO A 532 21.80 0.95 16.78
CA PRO A 532 21.15 0.27 17.90
C PRO A 532 19.70 -0.11 17.59
N SER A 533 19.29 -1.30 18.06
CA SER A 533 17.91 -1.77 18.06
C SER A 533 17.01 -0.87 18.91
N GLN A 534 15.75 -0.71 18.48
CA GLN A 534 14.69 0.03 19.15
C GLN A 534 14.68 -0.21 20.67
N ALA A 535 14.92 0.86 21.43
CA ALA A 535 15.04 0.83 22.87
C ALA A 535 13.65 0.83 23.51
N ASN A 536 13.21 -0.29 24.08
CA ASN A 536 12.50 -0.38 25.37
C ASN A 536 11.98 -1.76 25.77
N ASP A 537 12.09 -2.81 24.95
CA ASP A 537 11.50 -4.13 25.24
C ASP A 537 12.49 -5.19 25.77
N LEU A 538 11.98 -6.11 26.62
CA LEU A 538 12.68 -7.32 27.06
C LEU A 538 12.46 -8.42 26.01
N ASN A 539 13.48 -8.70 25.22
CA ASN A 539 13.44 -9.69 24.15
C ASN A 539 13.88 -11.06 24.65
N VAL A 540 13.05 -12.08 24.43
CA VAL A 540 13.38 -13.49 24.73
C VAL A 540 13.37 -14.32 23.46
N TYR A 541 14.47 -15.04 23.19
CA TYR A 541 14.63 -15.82 21.95
C TYR A 541 15.50 -17.07 22.15
N PRO A 542 15.19 -18.22 21.54
CA PRO A 542 13.97 -18.49 20.76
C PRO A 542 12.71 -18.46 21.62
N ASN A 543 11.58 -18.12 21.02
CA ASN A 543 10.27 -18.17 21.65
C ASN A 543 9.20 -18.43 20.59
N PRO A 544 8.54 -19.61 20.55
CA PRO A 544 8.69 -20.71 21.51
C PRO A 544 10.10 -21.32 21.56
N PHE A 545 10.47 -21.92 22.69
CA PHE A 545 11.74 -22.63 22.86
C PHE A 545 11.50 -24.10 23.22
N THR A 546 12.46 -24.96 22.86
CA THR A 546 12.43 -26.40 23.17
C THR A 546 13.40 -26.78 24.29
N ALA A 547 14.59 -26.17 24.32
CA ALA A 547 15.63 -26.44 25.32
C ALA A 547 15.83 -25.24 26.27
N THR A 548 16.39 -24.14 25.75
CA THR A 548 16.65 -22.90 26.51
C THR A 548 16.29 -21.67 25.67
N PHE A 549 16.13 -20.52 26.32
CA PHE A 549 15.99 -19.22 25.67
C PHE A 549 17.02 -18.22 26.22
N SER A 550 17.37 -17.22 25.42
CA SER A 550 18.19 -16.08 25.82
C SER A 550 17.33 -14.87 26.15
N VAL A 551 17.81 -14.01 27.03
CA VAL A 551 17.21 -12.74 27.43
C VAL A 551 18.10 -11.59 26.93
N LYS A 552 17.51 -10.66 26.19
CA LYS A 552 18.15 -9.41 25.76
C LYS A 552 17.33 -8.22 26.23
N ALA A 553 18.00 -7.26 26.86
CA ALA A 553 17.38 -6.01 27.32
C ALA A 553 18.34 -4.83 27.06
N ASP A 554 17.78 -3.62 26.95
CA ASP A 554 18.54 -2.40 27.20
C ASP A 554 19.07 -2.39 28.63
N LYS A 555 20.30 -1.88 28.82
CA LYS A 555 20.98 -1.85 30.12
C LYS A 555 21.05 -3.24 30.77
N GLN A 556 21.36 -4.26 29.96
CA GLN A 556 21.50 -5.65 30.40
C GLN A 556 22.49 -5.82 31.57
N ASP A 557 23.52 -4.97 31.61
CA ASP A 557 24.50 -4.82 32.69
C ASP A 557 23.90 -4.34 34.03
N LYS A 558 22.68 -3.79 34.01
CA LYS A 558 21.97 -3.26 35.18
C LYS A 558 20.82 -4.14 35.66
N ILE A 559 20.72 -5.38 35.16
CA ILE A 559 19.74 -6.35 35.65
C ILE A 559 20.16 -6.84 37.04
N GLU A 560 19.33 -6.56 38.03
CA GLU A 560 19.49 -7.03 39.41
C GLU A 560 18.89 -8.43 39.59
N SER A 561 17.83 -8.78 38.84
CA SER A 561 17.27 -10.14 38.85
C SER A 561 16.44 -10.48 37.61
N ILE A 562 16.46 -11.75 37.20
CA ILE A 562 15.45 -12.36 36.33
C ILE A 562 14.58 -13.31 37.16
N THR A 563 13.26 -13.19 37.06
CA THR A 563 12.28 -14.10 37.66
C THR A 563 11.42 -14.72 36.57
N ILE A 564 11.24 -16.05 36.58
CA ILE A 564 10.32 -16.75 35.70
C ILE A 564 9.10 -17.18 36.51
N ILE A 565 7.92 -16.83 36.02
CA ILE A 565 6.63 -17.06 36.65
C ILE A 565 5.81 -17.96 35.73
N ASP A 566 5.19 -19.02 36.25
CA ASP A 566 4.28 -19.86 35.47
C ASP A 566 2.89 -19.22 35.28
N ALA A 567 2.04 -19.87 34.49
CA ALA A 567 0.69 -19.39 34.19
C ALA A 567 -0.23 -19.24 35.43
N SER A 568 0.11 -19.85 36.58
CA SER A 568 -0.63 -19.71 37.84
C SER A 568 -0.14 -18.55 38.71
N GLY A 569 0.91 -17.84 38.28
CA GLY A 569 1.54 -16.77 39.05
C GLY A 569 2.62 -17.26 40.02
N LYS A 570 2.96 -18.55 40.01
CA LYS A 570 4.01 -19.11 40.87
C LYS A 570 5.39 -18.85 40.26
N ILE A 571 6.32 -18.37 41.09
CA ILE A 571 7.73 -18.25 40.71
C ILE A 571 8.33 -19.64 40.56
N VAL A 572 8.81 -19.96 39.37
CA VAL A 572 9.41 -21.26 39.03
C VAL A 572 10.92 -21.19 38.89
N GLU A 573 11.48 -20.01 38.63
CA GLU A 573 12.92 -19.79 38.57
C GLU A 573 13.24 -18.34 38.99
N THR A 574 14.36 -18.12 39.69
CA THR A 574 14.87 -16.78 39.98
C THR A 574 16.38 -16.79 39.90
N LYS A 575 16.94 -15.82 39.18
CA LYS A 575 18.37 -15.60 39.07
C LYS A 575 18.68 -14.17 39.49
N ALA A 576 19.31 -14.00 40.64
CA ALA A 576 19.83 -12.71 41.09
C ALA A 576 21.16 -12.41 40.39
N HIS A 577 21.38 -11.16 40.00
CA HIS A 577 22.58 -10.64 39.34
C HIS A 577 23.13 -11.58 38.24
N PRO A 578 22.31 -11.89 37.20
CA PRO A 578 22.72 -12.83 36.17
C PRO A 578 23.93 -12.32 35.39
N SER A 579 24.90 -13.20 35.18
CA SER A 579 26.02 -12.95 34.27
C SER A 579 25.54 -12.86 32.81
N ALA A 580 26.37 -12.30 31.92
CA ALA A 580 26.07 -12.30 30.49
C ALA A 580 25.85 -13.73 29.95
N SER A 581 26.56 -14.73 30.47
CA SER A 581 26.37 -16.14 30.12
C SER A 581 25.04 -16.73 30.62
N ASP A 582 24.58 -16.35 31.83
CA ASP A 582 23.29 -16.81 32.33
C ASP A 582 22.14 -16.34 31.43
N LEU A 583 22.24 -15.13 30.92
CA LEU A 583 21.23 -14.54 30.03
C LEU A 583 21.21 -15.17 28.63
N LEU A 584 22.18 -16.01 28.27
CA LEU A 584 22.18 -16.71 26.98
C LEU A 584 21.41 -18.03 27.03
N SER A 585 21.20 -18.61 28.23
CA SER A 585 20.65 -19.95 28.38
C SER A 585 19.82 -20.09 29.65
N MET A 586 18.55 -19.70 29.55
CA MET A 586 17.57 -19.78 30.64
C MET A 586 16.45 -20.79 30.32
N GLY A 587 15.74 -21.26 31.36
CA GLY A 587 14.53 -22.06 31.19
C GLY A 587 14.75 -23.55 30.88
N ALA A 588 15.98 -24.05 31.02
CA ALA A 588 16.34 -25.45 30.74
C ALA A 588 15.46 -26.46 31.50
N THR A 589 15.13 -26.14 32.75
CA THR A 589 14.38 -27.02 33.68
C THR A 589 12.86 -26.82 33.63
N LEU A 590 12.38 -25.83 32.89
CA LEU A 590 10.95 -25.55 32.78
C LEU A 590 10.22 -26.73 32.14
N LYS A 591 8.96 -26.97 32.52
CA LYS A 591 8.09 -27.94 31.84
C LYS A 591 7.45 -27.28 30.61
N THR A 592 6.87 -28.08 29.70
CA THR A 592 6.03 -27.54 28.62
C THR A 592 4.94 -26.65 29.21
N GLY A 593 4.80 -25.42 28.71
CA GLY A 593 3.91 -24.43 29.29
C GLY A 593 4.26 -23.00 28.94
N SER A 594 3.40 -22.07 29.33
CA SER A 594 3.62 -20.63 29.20
C SER A 594 4.19 -20.04 30.48
N TYR A 595 5.17 -19.15 30.33
CA TYR A 595 5.86 -18.47 31.42
C TYR A 595 5.99 -16.97 31.13
N ILE A 596 6.15 -16.20 32.20
CA ILE A 596 6.50 -14.78 32.14
C ILE A 596 7.92 -14.62 32.69
N VAL A 597 8.81 -14.07 31.89
CA VAL A 597 10.16 -13.66 32.27
C VAL A 597 10.09 -12.20 32.73
N VAL A 598 10.51 -11.93 33.95
CA VAL A 598 10.53 -10.61 34.57
C VAL A 598 11.97 -10.20 34.82
N ALA A 599 12.43 -9.16 34.15
CA ALA A 599 13.72 -8.52 34.41
C ALA A 599 13.53 -7.30 35.30
N LYS A 600 14.26 -7.24 36.42
CA LYS A 600 14.23 -6.11 37.35
C LYS A 600 15.63 -5.49 37.44
N GLY A 601 15.67 -4.17 37.40
CA GLY A 601 16.86 -3.38 37.76
C GLY A 601 16.45 -2.15 38.55
N ARG A 602 17.42 -1.31 38.93
CA ARG A 602 17.16 -0.15 39.78
C ARG A 602 16.16 0.82 39.13
N GLY A 603 14.96 0.89 39.68
CA GLY A 603 13.88 1.77 39.23
C GLY A 603 13.12 1.30 37.99
N TRP A 604 13.31 0.05 37.53
CA TRP A 604 12.60 -0.47 36.37
C TRP A 604 12.27 -1.96 36.47
N THR A 605 11.21 -2.37 35.80
CA THR A 605 10.80 -3.77 35.66
C THR A 605 10.26 -3.99 34.25
N LYS A 606 10.77 -5.01 33.56
CA LYS A 606 10.33 -5.40 32.21
C LYS A 606 9.87 -6.84 32.22
N LYS A 607 8.91 -7.17 31.36
CA LYS A 607 8.31 -8.50 31.27
C LYS A 607 8.27 -8.98 29.83
N SER A 608 8.44 -10.28 29.62
CA SER A 608 8.31 -10.93 28.32
C SER A 608 7.70 -12.31 28.48
N LYS A 609 6.79 -12.71 27.59
CA LYS A 609 6.22 -14.06 27.61
C LYS A 609 7.18 -15.02 26.92
N VAL A 610 7.37 -16.20 27.48
CA VAL A 610 8.10 -17.29 26.83
C VAL A 610 7.30 -18.60 26.91
N VAL A 611 7.30 -19.39 25.84
CA VAL A 611 6.57 -20.65 25.77
C VAL A 611 7.53 -21.81 25.55
N LYS A 612 7.51 -22.78 26.46
CA LYS A 612 8.24 -24.04 26.26
C LYS A 612 7.35 -25.05 25.54
N ILE A 613 7.83 -25.58 24.43
CA ILE A 613 7.17 -26.63 23.64
C ILE A 613 7.99 -27.93 23.67
N ILE A 614 7.32 -29.06 23.45
CA ILE A 614 7.99 -30.36 23.28
C ILE A 614 8.75 -30.33 21.95
N LYS A 615 9.93 -30.97 21.92
CA LYS A 615 10.74 -31.06 20.71
C LYS A 615 10.06 -31.87 19.62
#